data_AF-F4CUB7-F1
#
_entry.id   AF-F4CUB7-F1
#
_cell.length_a   1.000
_cell.length_b   1.000
_cell.length_c   1.000
_cell.angle_alpha   90.00
_cell.angle_beta   90.00
_cell.angle_gamma   90.00
#
_symmetry.space_group_name_H-M   'P 1'
#
loop_
_entity.id
_entity.type
_entity.pdbx_description
1 polymer ?
#
loop_
_entity_poly.entity_id
_entity_poly.type
_entity_poly.pdbx_seq_one_letter_code
_entity_poly.pdbx_strand_id
1 'polypeptide(L)'
;MSVDAVPTHTPPIHTPPIHTLPAPARSISAEPSPRERRRAHIAARLLDGLESLLERNRALLGDPDAGALHVELIAAEVAHELAIARAALRRAPALQPPRPTGSAGAPSTPAVPGEPTRP
;
A
#
# COMPACT_ATOMS: atom_id res chain seq x y z
N MET A 1 71.99 -6.71 -35.10
CA MET A 1 71.03 -5.61 -34.89
C MET A 1 70.16 -6.02 -33.72
N SER A 2 70.51 -5.56 -32.52
CA SER A 2 69.72 -5.75 -31.30
C SER A 2 68.62 -4.70 -31.28
N VAL A 3 67.38 -5.12 -31.04
CA VAL A 3 66.29 -4.21 -30.71
C VAL A 3 65.78 -4.59 -29.33
N ASP A 4 65.93 -3.63 -28.42
CA ASP A 4 65.56 -3.67 -27.01
C ASP A 4 64.11 -4.09 -26.78
N ALA A 5 63.92 -4.94 -25.77
CA ALA A 5 62.62 -5.27 -25.23
C ALA A 5 62.11 -4.09 -24.39
N VAL A 6 60.94 -3.55 -24.74
CA VAL A 6 60.19 -2.61 -23.90
C VAL A 6 59.28 -3.42 -22.97
N PRO A 7 59.48 -3.40 -21.64
CA PRO A 7 58.49 -3.96 -20.72
C PRO A 7 57.38 -2.93 -20.48
N THR A 8 56.20 -3.19 -21.05
CA THR A 8 54.97 -2.46 -20.74
C THR A 8 54.55 -2.79 -19.30
N HIS A 9 54.69 -1.81 -18.41
CA HIS A 9 54.23 -1.86 -17.03
C HIS A 9 52.70 -1.72 -17.00
N THR A 10 51.99 -2.84 -16.85
CA THR A 10 50.55 -2.86 -16.58
C THR A 10 50.31 -2.63 -15.09
N PRO A 11 49.57 -1.58 -14.66
CA PRO A 11 49.24 -1.42 -13.25
C PRO A 11 48.16 -2.44 -12.84
N PRO A 12 48.19 -2.96 -11.59
CA PRO A 12 47.14 -3.85 -11.10
C PRO A 12 45.82 -3.08 -10.95
N ILE A 13 44.76 -3.60 -11.58
CA ILE A 13 43.38 -3.18 -11.33
C ILE A 13 43.03 -3.58 -9.91
N HIS A 14 42.95 -2.60 -9.02
CA HIS A 14 42.45 -2.78 -7.67
C HIS A 14 40.93 -2.95 -7.73
N THR A 15 40.47 -4.19 -7.79
CA THR A 15 39.06 -4.53 -7.62
C THR A 15 38.68 -4.21 -6.17
N PRO A 16 37.77 -3.25 -5.90
CA PRO A 16 37.27 -3.07 -4.55
C PRO A 16 36.49 -4.33 -4.14
N PRO A 17 36.53 -4.74 -2.86
CA PRO A 17 35.70 -5.82 -2.38
C PRO A 17 34.24 -5.42 -2.62
N ILE A 18 33.51 -6.26 -3.36
CA ILE A 18 32.07 -6.19 -3.42
C ILE A 18 31.60 -6.28 -1.97
N HIS A 19 31.12 -5.16 -1.44
CA HIS A 19 30.27 -5.18 -0.27
C HIS A 19 29.12 -6.09 -0.65
N THR A 20 29.13 -7.31 -0.11
CA THR A 20 27.99 -8.19 -0.05
C THR A 20 26.87 -7.38 0.59
N LEU A 21 26.06 -6.74 -0.25
CA LEU A 21 24.80 -6.16 0.18
C LEU A 21 24.07 -7.31 0.88
N PRO A 22 23.67 -7.15 2.15
CA PRO A 22 22.81 -8.13 2.77
C PRO A 22 21.60 -8.25 1.85
N ALA A 23 21.35 -9.49 1.40
CA ALA A 23 20.15 -9.85 0.67
C ALA A 23 18.97 -9.11 1.29
N PRO A 24 18.05 -8.52 0.49
CA PRO A 24 16.84 -7.99 1.09
C PRO A 24 16.24 -9.15 1.87
N ALA A 25 16.23 -9.01 3.19
CA ALA A 25 15.45 -9.85 4.05
C ALA A 25 14.02 -9.66 3.53
N ARG A 26 13.62 -10.54 2.60
CA ARG A 26 12.23 -10.73 2.23
C ARG A 26 11.60 -11.10 3.53
N SER A 27 10.99 -10.11 4.17
CA SER A 27 10.19 -10.29 5.35
C SER A 27 9.10 -11.29 4.97
N ILE A 28 9.38 -12.55 5.30
CA ILE A 28 8.47 -13.53 5.87
C ILE A 28 7.00 -13.16 5.67
N SER A 29 6.40 -13.76 4.64
CA SER A 29 4.98 -14.09 4.51
C SER A 29 4.04 -13.39 5.52
N ALA A 30 3.93 -12.06 5.42
CA ALA A 30 2.94 -11.33 6.15
C ALA A 30 1.67 -11.43 5.32
N GLU A 31 0.78 -12.35 5.71
CA GLU A 31 -0.57 -12.41 5.15
C GLU A 31 -1.13 -10.98 5.09
N PRO A 32 -1.53 -10.51 3.89
CA PRO A 32 -1.87 -9.11 3.69
C PRO A 32 -2.98 -8.75 4.66
N SER A 33 -2.79 -7.67 5.42
CA SER A 33 -3.76 -7.30 6.45
C SER A 33 -5.17 -7.15 5.84
N PRO A 34 -6.27 -7.37 6.59
CA PRO A 34 -7.62 -7.17 6.07
C PRO A 34 -7.83 -5.80 5.40
N ARG A 35 -7.12 -4.77 5.89
CA ARG A 35 -7.08 -3.42 5.30
C ARG A 35 -6.42 -3.40 3.93
N GLU A 36 -5.29 -4.08 3.80
CA GLU A 36 -4.53 -4.17 2.56
C GLU A 36 -5.30 -4.96 1.50
N ARG A 37 -5.91 -6.09 1.89
CA ARG A 37 -6.84 -6.85 1.02
C ARG A 37 -8.01 -5.99 0.55
N ARG A 38 -8.60 -5.18 1.44
CA ARG A 38 -9.71 -4.28 1.08
C ARG A 38 -9.27 -3.16 0.13
N ARG A 39 -8.09 -2.59 0.33
CA ARG A 39 -7.50 -1.59 -0.57
C ARG A 39 -7.20 -2.20 -1.94
N ALA A 40 -6.61 -3.39 -1.98
CA ALA A 40 -6.35 -4.13 -3.21
C ALA A 40 -7.65 -4.43 -3.96
N HIS A 41 -8.72 -4.82 -3.26
CA HIS A 41 -10.04 -5.02 -3.86
C HIS A 41 -10.63 -3.74 -4.45
N ILE A 42 -10.52 -2.59 -3.75
CA ILE A 42 -10.98 -1.30 -4.28
C ILE A 42 -10.17 -0.89 -5.52
N ALA A 43 -8.86 -1.12 -5.51
CA ALA A 43 -7.99 -0.85 -6.66
C ALA A 43 -8.33 -1.73 -7.86
N ALA A 44 -8.55 -3.04 -7.65
CA ALA A 44 -8.97 -3.95 -8.71
C ALA A 44 -10.29 -3.49 -9.35
N ARG A 45 -11.30 -3.15 -8.54
CA ARG A 45 -12.57 -2.63 -9.05
C ARG A 45 -12.43 -1.34 -9.86
N LEU A 46 -11.53 -0.45 -9.47
CA LEU A 46 -11.24 0.77 -10.23
C LEU A 46 -10.62 0.41 -11.58
N LEU A 47 -9.68 -0.54 -11.62
CA LEU A 47 -9.05 -0.98 -12.86
C LEU A 47 -10.06 -1.63 -13.81
N ASP A 48 -10.93 -2.51 -13.30
CA ASP A 48 -11.99 -3.17 -14.09
C ASP A 48 -12.94 -2.13 -14.72
N GLY A 49 -13.31 -1.09 -13.95
CA GLY A 49 -14.15 0.01 -14.43
C GLY A 49 -13.48 0.84 -15.53
N LEU A 50 -12.18 1.14 -15.35
CA LEU A 50 -11.39 1.87 -16.35
C LEU A 50 -11.17 1.04 -17.63
N GLU A 51 -10.94 -0.26 -17.51
CA GLU A 51 -10.80 -1.17 -18.65
C GLU A 51 -12.11 -1.22 -19.46
N SER A 52 -13.25 -1.42 -18.78
CA SER A 52 -14.57 -1.39 -19.42
C SER A 52 -14.84 -0.06 -20.13
N LEU A 53 -14.43 1.06 -19.52
CA LEU A 53 -14.55 2.39 -20.12
C LEU A 53 -13.70 2.49 -21.39
N LEU A 54 -12.45 2.05 -21.34
CA LEU A 54 -11.54 2.08 -22.50
C LEU A 54 -12.02 1.20 -23.65
N GLU A 55 -12.60 0.04 -23.36
CA GLU A 55 -13.19 -0.83 -24.39
C GLU A 55 -14.35 -0.13 -25.13
N ARG A 56 -15.27 0.50 -24.39
CA ARG A 56 -16.38 1.27 -24.98
C ARG A 56 -15.89 2.47 -25.79
N ASN A 57 -14.86 3.17 -25.31
CA ASN A 57 -14.30 4.33 -26.02
C ASN A 57 -13.49 3.92 -27.26
N ARG A 58 -12.81 2.77 -27.23
CA ARG A 58 -12.15 2.21 -28.42
C ARG A 58 -13.13 1.92 -29.56
N ALA A 59 -14.36 1.53 -29.24
CA ALA A 59 -15.40 1.35 -30.25
C ALA A 59 -15.85 2.69 -30.89
N LEU A 60 -15.62 3.82 -30.22
CA LEU A 60 -16.07 5.16 -30.63
C LEU A 60 -14.96 5.98 -31.33
N LEU A 61 -13.70 5.55 -31.23
CA LEU A 61 -12.53 6.15 -31.92
C LEU A 61 -12.60 6.11 -33.46
N GLY A 62 -13.60 5.44 -34.04
CA GLY A 62 -13.83 5.42 -35.49
C GLY A 62 -14.54 6.67 -36.04
N ASP A 63 -15.09 7.53 -35.18
CA ASP A 63 -15.83 8.73 -35.60
C ASP A 63 -15.00 10.02 -35.39
N PRO A 64 -14.44 10.61 -36.46
CA PRO A 64 -13.57 11.77 -36.38
C PRO A 64 -14.28 13.08 -36.00
N ASP A 65 -15.61 13.16 -36.11
CA ASP A 65 -16.38 14.37 -35.76
C ASP A 65 -16.81 14.41 -34.27
N ALA A 66 -16.68 13.28 -33.55
CA ALA A 66 -17.06 13.17 -32.14
C ALA A 66 -15.98 13.63 -31.14
N GLY A 67 -14.78 13.97 -31.60
CA GLY A 67 -13.55 14.01 -30.78
C GLY A 67 -13.60 14.86 -29.51
N ALA A 68 -14.08 16.11 -29.56
CA ALA A 68 -14.04 17.01 -28.40
C ALA A 68 -15.07 16.65 -27.31
N LEU A 69 -16.33 16.45 -27.71
CA LEU A 69 -17.41 16.04 -26.79
C LEU A 69 -17.15 14.64 -26.20
N HIS A 70 -16.55 13.75 -26.99
CA HIS A 70 -16.17 12.42 -26.55
C HIS A 70 -15.08 12.45 -25.47
N VAL A 71 -14.05 13.28 -25.64
CA VAL A 71 -13.00 13.46 -24.63
C VAL A 71 -13.55 14.01 -23.32
N GLU A 72 -14.49 14.96 -23.37
CA GLU A 72 -15.15 15.47 -22.16
C GLU A 72 -15.97 14.40 -21.44
N LEU A 73 -16.70 13.57 -22.19
CA LEU A 73 -17.47 12.46 -21.62
C LEU A 73 -16.57 11.43 -20.95
N ILE A 74 -15.46 11.06 -21.60
CA ILE A 74 -14.42 10.19 -21.02
C ILE A 74 -13.88 10.78 -19.72
N ALA A 75 -13.53 12.06 -19.72
CA ALA A 75 -12.97 12.73 -18.55
C ALA A 75 -13.95 12.75 -17.37
N ALA A 76 -15.24 13.02 -17.64
CA ALA A 76 -16.30 12.99 -16.64
C ALA A 76 -16.48 11.59 -16.03
N GLU A 77 -16.42 10.55 -16.86
CA GLU A 77 -16.61 9.17 -16.42
C GLU A 77 -15.41 8.64 -15.63
N VAL A 78 -14.18 8.97 -16.04
CA VAL A 78 -12.96 8.72 -15.23
C VAL A 78 -13.03 9.44 -13.88
N ALA A 79 -13.47 10.70 -13.87
CA ALA A 79 -13.62 11.45 -12.62
C ALA A 79 -14.65 10.81 -11.68
N HIS A 80 -15.73 10.26 -12.24
CA HIS A 80 -16.76 9.53 -11.49
C HIS A 80 -16.19 8.27 -10.82
N GLU A 81 -15.50 7.41 -11.58
CA GLU A 81 -14.88 6.19 -11.05
C GLU A 81 -13.85 6.49 -9.95
N LEU A 82 -13.03 7.53 -10.14
CA LEU A 82 -12.10 8.02 -9.13
C LEU A 82 -12.82 8.52 -7.87
N ALA A 83 -13.95 9.22 -8.01
CA ALA A 83 -14.73 9.70 -6.88
C ALA A 83 -15.30 8.53 -6.05
N ILE A 84 -15.81 7.50 -6.72
CA ILE A 84 -16.30 6.26 -6.08
C ILE A 84 -15.15 5.58 -5.32
N ALA A 85 -14.01 5.36 -5.98
CA ALA A 85 -12.86 4.70 -5.37
C ALA A 85 -12.34 5.48 -4.15
N ARG A 86 -12.22 6.80 -4.25
CA ARG A 86 -11.82 7.68 -3.13
C ARG A 86 -12.82 7.64 -1.98
N ALA A 87 -14.13 7.64 -2.28
CA ALA A 87 -15.15 7.51 -1.25
C ALA A 87 -15.07 6.15 -0.53
N ALA A 88 -14.85 5.06 -1.27
CA ALA A 88 -14.68 3.73 -0.70
C ALA A 88 -13.43 3.63 0.18
N LEU A 89 -12.31 4.25 -0.24
CA LEU A 89 -11.07 4.31 0.53
C LEU A 89 -11.24 5.14 1.82
N ARG A 90 -11.94 6.28 1.77
CA ARG A 90 -12.23 7.10 2.95
C ARG A 90 -13.11 6.37 3.97
N ARG A 91 -13.99 5.49 3.51
CA ARG A 91 -14.86 4.67 4.37
C ARG A 91 -14.17 3.45 4.97
N ALA A 92 -12.93 3.14 4.58
CA ALA A 92 -12.17 2.05 5.20
C ALA A 92 -11.70 2.50 6.60
N PRO A 93 -12.27 1.98 7.72
CA PRO A 93 -11.93 2.45 9.05
C PRO A 93 -10.44 2.20 9.30
N ALA A 94 -9.71 3.23 9.73
CA ALA A 94 -8.50 3.01 10.49
C ALA A 94 -8.95 2.39 11.81
N LEU A 95 -8.57 1.13 12.09
CA LEU A 95 -8.70 0.58 13.43
C LEU A 95 -8.12 1.62 14.40
N GLN A 96 -8.97 2.21 15.23
CA GLN A 96 -8.47 2.98 16.37
C GLN A 96 -7.47 2.07 17.09
N PRO A 97 -6.27 2.57 17.43
CA PRO A 97 -5.41 1.81 18.33
C PRO A 97 -6.24 1.44 19.56
N PRO A 98 -6.09 0.22 20.11
CA PRO A 98 -6.81 -0.17 21.31
C PRO A 98 -6.59 0.93 22.34
N ARG A 99 -7.66 1.67 22.67
CA ARG A 99 -7.61 2.62 23.77
C ARG A 99 -7.12 1.79 24.96
N PRO A 100 -6.02 2.15 25.62
CA PRO A 100 -5.69 1.52 26.88
C PRO A 100 -6.86 1.86 27.80
N THR A 101 -7.70 0.88 28.11
CA THR A 101 -8.57 0.91 29.27
C THR A 101 -7.69 0.79 30.51
N GLY A 102 -6.79 1.76 30.68
CA GLY A 102 -6.05 2.04 31.90
C GLY A 102 -7.00 2.74 32.87
N SER A 103 -8.01 1.99 33.32
CA SER A 103 -8.70 2.27 34.56
C SER A 103 -8.84 0.95 35.30
N ALA A 104 -7.69 0.36 35.62
CA ALA A 104 -7.54 -0.52 36.76
C ALA A 104 -7.73 0.33 38.05
N GLY A 105 -8.95 0.81 38.26
CA GLY A 105 -9.47 1.15 39.57
C GLY A 105 -10.26 -0.08 39.99
N ALA A 106 -9.63 -0.94 40.79
CA ALA A 106 -10.20 -2.20 41.23
C ALA A 106 -11.58 -2.02 41.87
N PRO A 107 -12.48 -3.01 41.74
CA PRO A 107 -13.70 -3.07 42.53
C PRO A 107 -13.33 -3.39 43.99
N SER A 108 -13.40 -2.41 44.88
CA SER A 108 -13.52 -2.68 46.31
C SER A 108 -14.96 -3.15 46.60
N THR A 109 -15.21 -4.44 46.45
CA THR A 109 -16.42 -5.12 46.95
C THR A 109 -16.45 -5.08 48.50
N PRO A 110 -17.65 -5.19 49.11
CA PRO A 110 -17.96 -4.74 50.46
C PRO A 110 -17.55 -5.75 51.53
N ALA A 111 -17.10 -5.26 52.69
CA ALA A 111 -16.89 -6.06 53.89
C ALA A 111 -17.93 -5.70 54.96
N VAL A 112 -18.96 -6.53 55.09
CA VAL A 112 -19.84 -6.68 56.27
C VAL A 112 -20.04 -8.20 56.37
N PRO A 113 -19.72 -8.90 57.48
CA PRO A 113 -20.44 -8.76 58.76
C PRO A 113 -19.61 -8.96 60.04
N GLY A 114 -19.99 -8.24 61.10
CA GLY A 114 -19.46 -8.44 62.45
C GLY A 114 -20.42 -7.85 63.48
N GLU A 115 -21.49 -8.60 63.78
CA GLU A 115 -22.24 -8.43 65.03
C GLU A 115 -21.45 -9.12 66.15
N PRO A 116 -21.26 -8.47 67.31
CA PRO A 116 -21.94 -8.97 68.49
C PRO A 116 -22.45 -7.87 69.44
N THR A 117 -23.70 -8.05 69.88
CA THR A 117 -24.13 -8.06 71.30
C THR A 117 -23.84 -6.85 72.20
N ARG A 118 -24.90 -6.05 72.40
CA ARG A 118 -25.54 -5.60 73.67
C ARG A 118 -24.68 -5.09 74.85
N PRO A 119 -25.19 -4.07 75.55
CA PRO A 119 -25.68 -4.30 76.93
C PRO A 119 -27.20 -4.18 77.09
#